data_AF-A0AAU4FQ35-F1
#
_entry.id   AF-A0AAU4FQ35-F1
#
_cell.length_a   1.000
_cell.length_b   1.000
_cell.length_c   1.000
_cell.angle_alpha   90.00
_cell.angle_beta   90.00
_cell.angle_gamma   90.00
#
_symmetry.space_group_name_H-M   'P 1'
#
loop_
_entity.id
_entity.type
_entity.pdbx_description
1 polymer ?
#
loop_
_entity_poly.entity_id
_entity_poly.type
_entity_poly.pdbx_seq_one_letter_code
_entity_poly.pdbx_strand_id
1 'polypeptide(L)'
;MVDHASGTREPVLLGEIVGQVLEAATSRRAQCTSRPEQDAPRGAARCRDCGAQALWCRTERGRWMLMEPGELRTGAVPPGSRYRVAGDGTAVGLRSAVPDGTCRISHFDVCGAKPAPVGSPALTRVWRRNHEPLH
;
A
#
# COMPACT_ATOMS: atom_id res chain seq x y z
N MET A 1 36.03 -50.03 7.72
CA MET A 1 35.56 -49.32 8.92
C MET A 1 35.08 -47.95 8.48
N VAL A 2 33.79 -47.67 8.64
CA VAL A 2 33.12 -46.36 8.53
C VAL A 2 33.62 -45.44 9.67
N ASP A 3 33.79 -44.11 9.52
CA ASP A 3 32.75 -43.05 9.57
C ASP A 3 33.38 -41.69 9.15
N HIS A 4 32.79 -40.97 8.18
CA HIS A 4 31.97 -39.75 8.29
C HIS A 4 32.65 -38.43 8.74
N ALA A 5 32.57 -37.46 7.81
CA ALA A 5 32.85 -36.04 7.98
C ALA A 5 31.97 -35.40 9.05
N SER A 6 32.44 -34.32 9.68
CA SER A 6 31.59 -33.32 10.32
C SER A 6 32.32 -31.99 10.43
N GLY A 7 32.20 -31.19 9.37
CA GLY A 7 32.42 -29.75 9.46
C GLY A 7 31.44 -29.17 10.46
N THR A 8 31.96 -28.43 11.43
CA THR A 8 31.20 -27.72 12.45
C THR A 8 30.26 -26.72 11.80
N ARG A 9 28.99 -27.11 11.61
CA ARG A 9 27.89 -26.17 11.36
C ARG A 9 27.59 -25.47 12.66
N GLU A 10 27.97 -24.20 12.73
CA GLU A 10 27.59 -23.27 13.79
C GLU A 10 26.06 -23.27 13.94
N PRO A 11 25.50 -23.48 15.14
CA PRO A 11 24.06 -23.46 15.34
C PRO A 11 23.56 -22.03 15.19
N VAL A 12 22.75 -21.79 14.15
CA VAL A 12 22.07 -20.51 13.97
C VAL A 12 21.09 -20.34 15.13
N LEU A 13 21.33 -19.34 15.98
CA LEU A 13 20.45 -18.96 17.08
C LEU A 13 19.10 -18.50 16.50
N LEU A 14 18.06 -19.31 16.70
CA LEU A 14 16.70 -19.04 16.23
C LEU A 14 16.11 -17.69 16.70
N GLY A 15 16.69 -17.07 17.74
CA GLY A 15 16.28 -15.76 18.24
C GLY A 15 16.56 -14.59 17.30
N GLU A 16 17.57 -14.68 16.43
CA GLU A 16 17.94 -13.60 15.50
C GLU A 16 17.08 -13.57 14.22
N ILE A 17 16.47 -14.71 13.88
CA ILE A 17 15.55 -14.82 12.73
C ILE A 17 14.18 -14.23 13.08
N VAL A 18 13.77 -14.27 14.35
CA VAL A 18 12.46 -13.73 14.79
C VAL A 18 12.41 -12.21 14.67
N GLY A 19 13.54 -11.51 14.87
CA GLY A 19 13.61 -10.05 14.68
C GLY A 19 13.41 -9.62 13.22
N GLN A 20 14.01 -10.36 12.26
CA GLN A 20 13.90 -10.03 10.84
C GLN A 20 12.51 -10.36 10.27
N VAL A 21 11.85 -11.41 10.76
CA VAL A 21 10.49 -11.79 10.32
C VAL A 21 9.43 -10.86 10.93
N LEU A 22 9.65 -10.33 12.13
CA LEU A 22 8.72 -9.40 12.76
C LEU A 22 8.75 -8.01 12.09
N GLU A 23 9.94 -7.53 11.69
CA GLU A 23 10.07 -6.31 10.86
C GLU A 23 9.50 -6.48 9.45
N ALA A 24 9.59 -7.69 8.87
CA ALA A 24 8.90 -8.01 7.61
C ALA A 24 7.37 -8.07 7.78
N ALA A 25 6.87 -8.43 8.97
CA ALA A 25 5.45 -8.51 9.26
C ALA A 25 4.82 -7.13 9.58
N THR A 26 5.58 -6.22 10.20
CA THR A 26 5.16 -4.81 10.37
C THR A 26 5.32 -4.00 9.08
N SER A 27 6.24 -4.39 8.19
CA SER A 27 6.41 -3.83 6.83
C SER A 27 5.32 -4.24 5.83
N ARG A 28 4.44 -5.19 6.17
CA ARG A 28 3.20 -5.46 5.39
C ARG A 28 2.23 -4.28 5.36
N ARG A 29 2.53 -3.20 6.09
CA ARG A 29 1.83 -1.91 6.05
C ARG A 29 2.14 -1.00 4.85
N ALA A 30 2.93 -1.46 3.89
CA ALA A 30 2.98 -0.86 2.56
C ALA A 30 2.98 -1.97 1.52
N GLN A 31 1.91 -2.11 0.74
CA GLN A 31 2.02 -2.92 -0.47
C GLN A 31 1.04 -2.49 -1.55
N CYS A 32 1.66 -2.03 -2.63
CA CYS A 32 1.36 -2.49 -3.96
C CYS A 32 2.69 -2.82 -4.66
N THR A 33 2.76 -4.02 -5.25
CA THR A 33 3.78 -4.42 -6.22
C THR A 33 3.13 -5.42 -7.19
N SER A 34 3.29 -5.23 -8.50
CA SER A 34 3.11 -6.31 -9.49
C SER A 34 4.53 -6.79 -9.86
N ARG A 35 4.79 -8.10 -9.98
CA ARG A 35 6.12 -8.69 -10.33
C ARG A 35 6.82 -7.94 -11.49
N PRO A 36 8.17 -8.01 -11.60
CA PRO A 36 8.96 -7.01 -12.30
C PRO A 36 8.75 -7.06 -13.81
N GLU A 37 8.01 -6.09 -14.32
CA GLU A 37 8.38 -5.44 -15.56
C GLU A 37 9.54 -4.50 -15.22
N GLN A 38 10.59 -4.43 -16.05
CA GLN A 38 11.81 -3.65 -15.77
C GLN A 38 11.55 -2.14 -15.58
N ASP A 39 10.33 -1.66 -15.87
CA ASP A 39 9.92 -0.25 -15.80
C ASP A 39 8.90 0.09 -14.68
N ALA A 40 8.57 -0.84 -13.78
CA ALA A 40 7.59 -0.58 -12.71
C ALA A 40 8.20 0.23 -11.53
N PRO A 41 7.63 1.39 -11.14
CA PRO A 41 8.07 2.09 -9.93
C PRO A 41 7.67 1.29 -8.68
N ARG A 42 8.68 0.84 -7.91
CA ARG A 42 8.49 -0.09 -6.78
C ARG A 42 8.11 0.64 -5.49
N GLY A 43 7.07 0.17 -4.81
CA GLY A 43 6.83 0.44 -3.39
C GLY A 43 6.25 1.82 -3.06
N ALA A 44 6.60 2.32 -1.87
CA ALA A 44 6.21 3.64 -1.39
C ALA A 44 6.79 4.73 -2.30
N ALA A 45 5.93 5.67 -2.69
CA ALA A 45 6.24 6.78 -3.56
C ALA A 45 5.87 8.09 -2.87
N ARG A 46 6.36 9.20 -3.39
CA ARG A 46 5.88 10.53 -3.04
C ARG A 46 5.07 11.10 -4.19
N CYS A 47 3.95 11.75 -3.88
CA CYS A 47 3.24 12.55 -4.86
C CYS A 47 4.14 13.67 -5.35
N ARG A 48 4.21 13.87 -6.67
CA ARG A 48 5.01 14.96 -7.25
C ARG A 48 4.43 16.34 -6.96
N ASP A 49 3.12 16.42 -6.72
CA ASP A 49 2.42 17.70 -6.54
C ASP A 49 2.42 18.16 -5.08
N CYS A 50 2.08 17.27 -4.14
CA CYS A 50 1.99 17.62 -2.71
C CYS A 50 3.12 17.04 -1.84
N GLY A 51 4.00 16.20 -2.38
CA GLY A 51 5.10 15.58 -1.63
C GLY A 51 4.68 14.46 -0.65
N ALA A 52 3.38 14.27 -0.39
CA ALA A 52 2.87 13.27 0.53
C ALA A 52 3.18 11.83 0.07
N GLN A 53 3.30 10.91 1.04
CA GLN A 53 3.55 9.49 0.76
C GLN A 53 2.32 8.82 0.13
N ALA A 54 2.57 7.94 -0.83
CA ALA A 54 1.58 7.16 -1.58
C ALA A 54 2.16 5.80 -1.99
N LEU A 55 1.35 4.94 -2.61
CA LEU A 55 1.75 3.61 -3.07
C LEU A 55 1.48 3.45 -4.57
N TRP A 56 2.43 2.93 -5.34
CA TRP A 56 2.19 2.60 -6.75
C TRP A 56 1.48 1.26 -6.92
N CYS A 57 0.26 1.28 -7.44
CA CYS A 57 -0.54 0.09 -7.69
C CYS A 57 -0.87 -0.05 -9.18
N ARG A 58 -0.76 -1.28 -9.71
CA ARG A 58 -1.28 -1.58 -11.04
C ARG A 58 -2.78 -1.81 -10.93
N THR A 59 -3.55 -1.11 -11.74
CA THR A 59 -5.00 -1.33 -11.83
C THR A 59 -5.31 -2.60 -12.61
N GLU A 60 -6.52 -3.14 -12.47
CA GLU A 60 -7.02 -4.26 -13.29
C GLU A 60 -6.95 -4.00 -14.81
N ARG A 61 -6.88 -2.72 -15.22
CA ARG A 61 -6.70 -2.28 -16.62
C ARG A 61 -5.24 -2.13 -17.03
N GLY A 62 -4.30 -2.59 -16.22
CA GLY A 62 -2.87 -2.55 -16.48
C GLY A 62 -2.20 -1.19 -16.25
N ARG A 63 -2.95 -0.11 -15.93
CA ARG A 63 -2.41 1.23 -15.68
C ARG A 63 -1.86 1.37 -14.26
N TRP A 64 -0.76 2.09 -14.10
CA TRP A 64 -0.22 2.46 -12.79
C TRP A 64 -0.98 3.65 -12.19
N MET A 65 -1.28 3.58 -10.90
CA MET A 65 -2.00 4.61 -10.16
C MET A 65 -1.38 4.77 -8.77
N LEU A 66 -1.28 6.02 -8.31
CA LEU A 66 -0.96 6.31 -6.91
C LEU A 66 -2.19 6.06 -6.04
N MET A 67 -2.02 5.18 -5.07
CA MET A 67 -2.99 4.87 -4.03
C MET A 67 -2.60 5.54 -2.73
N GLU A 68 -3.60 6.05 -2.01
CA GLU A 68 -3.41 6.61 -0.68
C GLU A 68 -3.01 5.49 0.30
N PRO A 69 -2.03 5.73 1.18
CA PRO A 69 -1.68 4.78 2.22
C PRO A 69 -2.82 4.59 3.22
N GLY A 70 -3.05 3.34 3.61
CA GLY A 70 -4.07 2.96 4.58
C GLY A 70 -5.41 2.61 3.96
N GLU A 71 -6.38 2.35 4.84
CA GLU A 71 -7.69 1.86 4.46
C GLU A 71 -8.77 2.68 5.16
N LEU A 72 -9.89 2.89 4.46
CA LEU A 72 -11.05 3.63 4.91
C LEU A 72 -12.26 2.71 4.96
N ARG A 73 -13.23 3.01 5.82
CA ARG A 73 -14.52 2.30 5.82
C ARG A 73 -15.22 2.52 4.47
N THR A 74 -15.65 1.44 3.83
CA THR A 74 -16.30 1.49 2.50
C THR A 74 -17.49 2.45 2.46
N GLY A 75 -18.34 2.43 3.51
CA GLY A 75 -19.51 3.31 3.60
C GLY A 75 -19.19 4.81 3.72
N ALA A 76 -17.97 5.17 4.08
CA ALA A 76 -17.54 6.58 4.19
C ALA A 76 -16.91 7.12 2.90
N VAL A 77 -16.63 6.25 1.93
CA VAL A 77 -16.00 6.59 0.64
C VAL A 77 -17.06 6.57 -0.46
N PRO A 78 -17.13 7.57 -1.36
CA PRO A 78 -18.05 7.54 -2.50
C PRO A 78 -17.79 6.34 -3.42
N PRO A 79 -18.83 5.69 -3.99
CA PRO A 79 -18.68 4.51 -4.86
C PRO A 79 -17.61 4.62 -5.95
N GLY A 80 -17.50 5.79 -6.60
CA GLY A 80 -16.53 6.03 -7.68
C GLY A 80 -15.06 6.05 -7.26
N SER A 81 -14.77 6.20 -5.97
CA SER A 81 -13.41 6.34 -5.44
C SER A 81 -12.90 5.06 -4.74
N ARG A 82 -13.70 3.99 -4.71
CA ARG A 82 -13.40 2.79 -3.94
C ARG A 82 -12.55 1.81 -4.73
N TYR A 83 -11.45 1.39 -4.11
CA TYR A 83 -10.60 0.32 -4.61
C TYR A 83 -10.36 -0.75 -3.55
N ARG A 84 -10.17 -1.99 -4.00
CA ARG A 84 -9.55 -3.05 -3.19
C ARG A 84 -8.23 -3.43 -3.83
N VAL A 85 -7.21 -3.70 -3.02
CA VAL A 85 -5.97 -4.29 -3.52
C VAL A 85 -6.08 -5.80 -3.35
N ALA A 86 -6.02 -6.54 -4.45
CA ALA A 86 -6.02 -8.00 -4.47
C ALA A 86 -4.69 -8.55 -3.92
N GLY A 87 -4.65 -9.85 -3.62
CA GLY A 87 -3.47 -10.50 -3.03
C GLY A 87 -2.22 -10.45 -3.91
N ASP A 88 -2.39 -10.20 -5.20
CA ASP A 88 -1.34 -10.02 -6.20
C ASP A 88 -0.85 -8.55 -6.34
N GLY A 89 -1.40 -7.63 -5.54
CA GLY A 89 -1.08 -6.20 -5.58
C GLY A 89 -1.89 -5.39 -6.60
N THR A 90 -2.83 -6.01 -7.32
CA THR A 90 -3.68 -5.33 -8.30
C THR A 90 -4.76 -4.51 -7.61
N ALA A 91 -4.89 -3.23 -7.98
CA ALA A 91 -5.98 -2.36 -7.56
C ALA A 91 -7.23 -2.59 -8.44
N VAL A 92 -8.28 -3.12 -7.81
CA VAL A 92 -9.58 -3.44 -8.42
C VAL A 92 -10.60 -2.38 -8.02
N GLY A 93 -11.26 -1.76 -9.00
CA GLY A 93 -12.28 -0.74 -8.73
C GLY A 93 -13.58 -1.40 -8.26
N LEU A 94 -14.08 -0.99 -7.10
CA LEU A 94 -15.29 -1.58 -6.51
C LEU A 94 -16.58 -0.95 -7.07
N ARG A 95 -16.50 0.27 -7.63
CA ARG A 95 -17.66 1.00 -8.17
C ARG A 95 -18.83 1.00 -7.16
N SER A 96 -20.02 0.59 -7.60
CA SER A 96 -21.23 0.49 -6.77
C SER A 96 -21.26 -0.74 -5.86
N ALA A 97 -20.30 -1.66 -5.97
CA ALA A 97 -20.22 -2.75 -5.02
C ALA A 97 -19.98 -2.18 -3.62
N VAL A 98 -20.76 -2.66 -2.66
CA VAL A 98 -20.62 -2.31 -1.25
C VAL A 98 -20.06 -3.52 -0.53
N PRO A 99 -18.75 -3.81 -0.65
CA PRO A 99 -18.16 -4.83 0.18
C PRO A 99 -18.20 -4.37 1.64
N ASP A 100 -18.64 -5.26 2.52
CA ASP A 100 -18.49 -5.06 3.95
C ASP A 100 -17.02 -4.94 4.31
N GLY A 101 -16.68 -3.94 5.13
CA GLY A 101 -15.32 -3.74 5.64
C GLY A 101 -14.67 -2.43 5.22
N THR A 102 -13.51 -2.54 4.58
CA THR A 102 -12.63 -1.41 4.24
C THR A 102 -12.29 -1.39 2.76
N CYS A 103 -11.97 -0.21 2.25
CA CYS A 103 -11.47 0.02 0.91
C CYS A 103 -10.28 0.99 0.94
N ARG A 104 -9.60 1.10 -0.19
CA ARG A 104 -8.59 2.13 -0.45
C ARG A 104 -9.12 3.13 -1.46
N ILE A 105 -8.40 4.24 -1.60
CA ILE A 105 -8.72 5.33 -2.50
C ILE A 105 -7.49 5.74 -3.31
N SER A 106 -7.69 6.36 -4.47
CA SER A 106 -6.57 6.96 -5.17
C SER A 106 -6.04 8.14 -4.37
N HIS A 107 -4.72 8.31 -4.35
CA HIS A 107 -4.11 9.51 -3.78
C HIS A 107 -4.62 10.78 -4.48
N PHE A 108 -4.96 10.70 -5.76
CA PHE A 108 -5.45 11.86 -6.53
C PHE A 108 -6.78 12.41 -6.03
N ASP A 109 -7.59 11.62 -5.31
CA ASP A 109 -8.86 12.05 -4.72
C ASP A 109 -8.65 12.91 -3.45
N VAL A 110 -7.46 12.84 -2.86
CA VAL A 110 -7.11 13.44 -1.57
C VAL A 110 -5.75 14.14 -1.59
N CYS A 111 -5.26 14.48 -2.79
CA CYS A 111 -3.99 15.18 -2.95
C CYS A 111 -4.11 16.60 -2.35
N GLY A 112 -3.20 16.97 -1.47
CA GLY A 112 -3.20 18.29 -0.81
C GLY A 112 -3.00 19.45 -1.78
N ALA A 113 -2.41 19.21 -2.96
CA ALA A 113 -2.24 20.22 -4.01
C ALA A 113 -3.49 20.41 -4.89
N LYS A 114 -4.58 19.67 -4.63
CA LYS A 114 -5.85 19.75 -5.37
C LYS A 114 -6.97 20.32 -4.50
N PRO A 115 -8.07 20.82 -5.11
CA PRO A 115 -9.24 21.26 -4.36
C PRO A 115 -9.74 20.19 -3.39
N ALA A 116 -10.26 20.63 -2.24
CA ALA A 116 -10.77 19.74 -1.22
C ALA A 116 -11.93 18.87 -1.75
N PRO A 117 -11.99 17.57 -1.40
CA PRO A 117 -13.08 16.70 -1.81
C PRO A 117 -14.39 17.12 -1.11
N VAL A 118 -15.47 17.11 -1.89
CA VAL A 118 -16.83 17.46 -1.42
C VAL A 118 -17.63 16.19 -1.07
N GLY A 119 -18.53 16.30 -0.09
CA GLY A 119 -19.50 15.24 0.21
C GLY A 119 -18.96 13.99 0.92
N SER A 120 -17.69 13.95 1.32
CA SER A 120 -17.14 12.89 2.17
C SER A 120 -16.21 13.44 3.26
N PRO A 121 -16.67 13.51 4.52
CA PRO A 121 -15.84 13.95 5.65
C PRO A 121 -14.58 13.08 5.84
N ALA A 122 -14.64 11.80 5.47
CA ALA A 122 -13.49 10.90 5.53
C ALA A 122 -12.40 11.31 4.53
N LEU A 123 -12.78 11.60 3.28
CA LEU A 123 -11.83 12.10 2.28
C LEU A 123 -11.28 13.48 2.67
N THR A 124 -12.12 14.39 3.17
CA THR A 124 -11.68 15.72 3.63
C THR A 124 -10.64 15.62 4.75
N ARG A 125 -10.79 14.67 5.68
CA ARG A 125 -9.81 14.43 6.75
C ARG A 125 -8.46 13.99 6.19
N VAL A 126 -8.46 13.09 5.21
CA VAL A 126 -7.23 12.62 4.55
C VAL A 126 -6.59 13.74 3.73
N TRP A 127 -7.38 14.50 2.98
CA TRP A 127 -6.92 15.66 2.22
C TRP A 127 -6.21 16.68 3.10
N ARG A 128 -6.77 17.04 4.27
CA ARG A 128 -6.11 17.98 5.21
C ARG A 128 -4.73 17.49 5.64
N ARG A 129 -4.59 16.21 5.97
CA ARG A 129 -3.30 15.60 6.31
C ARG A 129 -2.29 15.72 5.17
N ASN A 130 -2.73 15.56 3.93
CA ASN A 130 -1.87 15.65 2.75
C ASN A 130 -1.57 17.10 2.32
N HIS A 131 -2.35 18.07 2.80
CA HIS A 131 -2.18 19.49 2.55
C HIS A 131 -1.13 20.12 3.47
N GLU A 132 -0.88 19.52 4.64
CA GLU A 132 0.18 19.95 5.55
C GLU A 132 1.48 19.24 5.14
N PRO A 133 2.49 19.95 4.58
CA PRO A 133 3.75 19.32 4.22
C PRO A 133 4.42 18.79 5.50
N LEU A 134 4.97 17.58 5.45
CA LEU A 134 5.92 17.13 6.45
C LEU A 134 7.16 18.05 6.34
N HIS A 135 7.34 18.95 7.31
CA HIS A 135 8.49 19.83 7.46
C HIS A 135 9.78 19.03 7.71
#